data_AF-A0AAD3CI41-F1
#
_entry.id   AF-A0AAD3CI41-F1
#
_cell.length_a   1.000
_cell.length_b   1.000
_cell.length_c   1.000
_cell.angle_alpha   90.00
_cell.angle_beta   90.00
_cell.angle_gamma   90.00
#
_symmetry.space_group_name_H-M   'P 1'
#
loop_
_entity.id
_entity.type
_entity.pdbx_description
1 polymer ?
#
loop_
_entity_poly.entity_id
_entity_poly.type
_entity_poly.pdbx_seq_one_letter_code
_entity_poly.pdbx_strand_id
1 'polypeptide(L)'
;MTSLAQELRELKSQLQFVEEIRSVWEQEEEWELGMTALVNDTKSRLVDLFGKSLHVLDTFNPDVSSLEKVLKKFPESLGVENEKRTLPIHSVASEYKLACSVLYIPLLAREGSKHKIGGDGSRGGLLGRRREGNSLDTRNCLQNLSSIRNDRYEMWRDPYCVEVFEELKRDRLLVKEDIFDYDLIFWSAGEGTIDRFKFFLKWDPDAIENYSKKHGTHLMHHCAMGSFYDFRGVLEFMLEYNPHEAGFLFQKDEEGITVFEKFYDRFNEKDVMSLINQAIYESLSPKCSFPILHHALVAVPKYRDLFQKWFPWAYNLKDHNDRSLTQAILAAGNECIEKNISVFASMSDDQIRTKDPVTTLYPFATVASGGDLQKCFYLLRRHPCVLDPWSTEVRRPRRSTKGKKRKRSPSPSS
;
A
#
# COMPACT_ATOMS: atom_id res chain seq x y z
N MET A 1 -9.21 37.17 -12.85
CA MET A 1 -8.96 36.68 -14.23
C MET A 1 -8.82 37.81 -15.25
N THR A 2 -9.71 38.81 -15.27
CA THR A 2 -9.60 39.99 -16.15
C THR A 2 -8.28 40.76 -15.97
N SER A 3 -7.78 40.85 -14.73
CA SER A 3 -6.51 41.52 -14.42
C SER A 3 -5.28 40.86 -15.07
N LEU A 4 -5.13 39.54 -15.02
CA LEU A 4 -3.93 38.85 -15.54
C LEU A 4 -3.86 38.87 -17.08
N ALA A 5 -5.01 38.70 -17.74
CA ALA A 5 -5.11 38.80 -19.19
C ALA A 5 -4.96 40.25 -19.71
N GLN A 6 -5.21 41.25 -18.86
CA GLN A 6 -4.95 42.65 -19.18
C GLN A 6 -3.46 42.97 -19.04
N GLU A 7 -2.83 42.52 -17.95
CA GLU A 7 -1.39 42.68 -17.73
C GLU A 7 -0.55 42.00 -18.82
N LEU A 8 -0.96 40.81 -19.28
CA LEU A 8 -0.28 40.11 -20.37
C LEU A 8 -0.44 40.83 -21.72
N ARG A 9 -1.58 41.49 -21.96
CA ARG A 9 -1.79 42.33 -23.15
C ARG A 9 -0.93 43.60 -23.12
N GLU A 10 -0.81 44.21 -21.94
CA GLU A 10 0.05 45.38 -21.74
C GLU A 10 1.52 45.04 -21.96
N LEU A 11 2.02 43.96 -21.36
CA LEU A 11 3.39 43.48 -21.55
C LEU A 11 3.68 43.14 -23.02
N LYS A 12 2.72 42.50 -23.72
CA LYS A 12 2.86 42.22 -25.16
C LYS A 12 2.99 43.51 -25.98
N SER A 13 2.18 44.53 -25.67
CA SER A 13 2.25 45.83 -26.34
C SER A 13 3.59 46.53 -26.08
N GLN A 14 4.12 46.44 -24.85
CA GLN A 14 5.43 46.99 -24.50
C GLN A 14 6.55 46.30 -25.28
N LEU A 15 6.49 44.97 -25.42
CA LEU A 15 7.47 44.17 -26.15
C LEU A 15 7.45 44.47 -27.66
N GLN A 16 6.26 44.60 -28.25
CA GLN A 16 6.12 45.00 -29.66
C GLN A 16 6.66 46.40 -29.91
N PHE A 17 6.36 47.36 -29.03
CA PHE A 17 6.89 48.72 -29.11
C PHE A 17 8.42 48.74 -29.05
N VAL A 18 9.01 47.92 -28.18
CA VAL A 18 10.46 47.74 -28.07
C VAL A 18 11.07 47.19 -29.37
N GLU A 19 10.46 46.18 -29.98
CA GLU A 19 10.92 45.63 -31.26
C GLU A 19 10.80 46.63 -32.40
N GLU A 20 9.72 47.42 -32.44
CA GLU A 20 9.50 48.47 -33.42
C GLU A 20 10.58 49.57 -33.34
N ILE A 21 10.90 50.08 -32.14
CA ILE A 21 11.92 51.12 -32.01
C ILE A 21 13.33 50.57 -32.29
N ARG A 22 13.62 49.31 -31.90
CA ARG A 22 14.90 48.67 -32.20
C ARG A 22 15.22 48.68 -33.70
N SER A 23 14.21 48.61 -34.56
CA SER A 23 14.38 48.64 -36.02
C SER A 23 14.79 50.00 -36.58
N VAL A 24 14.68 51.08 -35.80
CA VAL A 24 14.89 52.46 -36.28
C VAL A 24 16.21 53.05 -35.76
N TRP A 25 16.75 52.58 -34.63
CA TRP A 25 17.87 53.22 -33.91
C TRP A 25 18.97 52.20 -33.56
N GLU A 26 19.95 52.03 -34.46
CA GLU A 26 21.10 51.10 -34.29
C GLU A 26 22.43 51.79 -33.92
N GLN A 27 22.48 53.09 -33.60
CA GLN A 27 23.77 53.83 -33.55
C GLN A 27 24.19 54.50 -32.22
N GLU A 28 23.51 54.28 -31.08
CA GLU A 28 23.92 54.90 -29.80
C GLU A 28 24.09 53.86 -28.67
N GLU A 29 25.25 53.88 -28.01
CA GLU A 29 25.63 52.94 -26.93
C GLU A 29 24.76 53.10 -25.67
N GLU A 30 24.35 54.34 -25.35
CA GLU A 30 23.38 54.61 -24.26
C GLU A 30 22.00 54.02 -24.54
N TRP A 31 21.61 53.93 -25.82
CA TRP A 31 20.36 53.32 -26.25
C TRP A 31 20.38 51.80 -26.03
N GLU A 32 21.49 51.13 -26.38
CA GLU A 32 21.64 49.68 -26.13
C GLU A 32 21.52 49.33 -24.64
N LEU A 33 22.09 50.16 -23.75
CA LEU A 33 21.98 49.98 -22.30
C LEU A 33 20.53 50.15 -21.82
N GLY A 34 19.84 51.20 -22.26
CA GLY A 34 18.44 51.45 -21.91
C GLY A 34 17.49 50.35 -22.38
N MET A 35 17.67 49.88 -23.61
CA MET A 35 16.87 48.79 -24.18
C MET A 35 17.15 47.45 -23.51
N THR A 36 18.41 47.17 -23.18
CA THR A 36 18.78 45.99 -22.40
C THR A 36 18.11 46.00 -21.02
N ALA A 37 18.11 47.16 -20.34
CA ALA A 37 17.43 47.31 -19.06
C ALA A 37 15.91 47.08 -19.18
N LEU A 38 15.26 47.66 -20.18
CA LEU A 38 13.82 47.51 -20.41
C LEU A 38 13.42 46.06 -20.78
N VAL A 39 14.21 45.39 -21.62
CA VAL A 39 13.99 43.97 -21.98
C VAL A 39 14.15 43.08 -20.75
N ASN A 40 15.16 43.34 -19.91
CA ASN A 40 15.38 42.57 -18.69
C ASN A 40 14.25 42.79 -17.66
N ASP A 41 13.78 44.04 -17.48
CA ASP A 41 12.63 44.34 -16.62
C ASP A 41 11.36 43.63 -17.12
N THR A 42 11.07 43.73 -18.42
CA THR A 42 9.93 43.06 -19.05
C THR A 42 10.02 41.54 -18.88
N LYS A 43 11.20 40.95 -19.09
CA LYS A 43 11.44 39.51 -18.86
C LYS A 43 11.19 39.14 -17.40
N SER A 44 11.68 39.92 -16.45
CA SER A 44 11.49 39.69 -15.01
C SER A 44 10.01 39.72 -14.63
N ARG A 45 9.26 40.70 -15.14
CA ARG A 45 7.80 40.79 -14.93
C ARG A 45 7.05 39.61 -15.53
N LEU A 46 7.44 39.16 -16.72
CA LEU A 46 6.87 37.95 -17.34
C LEU A 46 7.16 36.69 -16.51
N VAL A 47 8.39 36.54 -16.00
CA VAL A 47 8.78 35.43 -15.12
C VAL A 47 7.90 35.39 -13.87
N ASP A 48 7.71 36.53 -13.20
CA ASP A 48 6.85 36.63 -12.01
C ASP A 48 5.38 36.32 -12.34
N LEU A 49 4.85 36.89 -13.44
CA LEU A 49 3.47 36.68 -13.90
C LEU A 49 3.19 35.21 -14.24
N PHE A 50 4.09 34.57 -14.99
CA PHE A 50 3.98 33.15 -15.31
C PHE A 50 4.13 32.30 -14.06
N GLY A 51 5.08 32.61 -13.19
CA GLY A 51 5.27 31.92 -11.92
C GLY A 51 4.01 31.92 -11.06
N LYS A 52 3.39 33.09 -10.89
CA LYS A 52 2.09 33.25 -10.21
C LYS A 52 0.99 32.42 -10.87
N SER A 53 0.97 32.34 -12.20
CA SER A 53 0.01 31.53 -12.95
C SER A 53 0.22 30.03 -12.77
N LEU A 54 1.47 29.57 -12.60
CA LEU A 54 1.78 28.16 -12.34
C LEU A 54 1.24 27.67 -10.98
N HIS A 55 1.04 28.55 -10.00
CA HIS A 55 0.41 28.19 -8.72
C HIS A 55 -1.09 27.87 -8.81
N VAL A 56 -1.73 28.21 -9.93
CA VAL A 56 -3.18 28.07 -10.15
C VAL A 56 -3.48 27.35 -11.47
N LEU A 57 -2.65 26.36 -11.83
CA LEU A 57 -2.82 25.54 -13.04
C LEU A 57 -4.15 24.80 -13.08
N ASP A 58 -4.73 24.47 -11.93
CA ASP A 58 -6.08 23.92 -11.79
C ASP A 58 -7.16 24.85 -12.35
N THR A 59 -6.96 26.16 -12.24
CA THR A 59 -7.91 27.17 -12.70
C THR A 59 -7.79 27.42 -14.21
N PHE A 60 -6.56 27.41 -14.72
CA PHE A 60 -6.28 27.70 -16.13
C PHE A 60 -6.36 26.46 -17.03
N ASN A 61 -6.01 25.30 -16.49
CA ASN A 61 -5.95 24.01 -17.19
C ASN A 61 -5.33 24.11 -18.60
N PRO A 62 -4.11 24.65 -18.75
CA PRO A 62 -3.48 24.80 -20.06
C PRO A 62 -3.16 23.43 -20.67
N ASP A 63 -3.19 23.31 -21.99
CA ASP A 63 -2.67 22.09 -22.60
C ASP A 63 -1.15 21.95 -22.30
N VAL A 64 -0.72 20.69 -22.14
CA VAL A 64 0.67 20.37 -21.74
C VAL A 64 1.68 20.93 -22.73
N SER A 65 1.38 20.95 -24.04
CA SER A 65 2.29 21.45 -25.06
C SER A 65 2.50 22.97 -24.96
N SER A 66 1.42 23.72 -24.74
CA SER A 66 1.50 25.17 -24.53
C SER A 66 2.28 25.49 -23.27
N LEU A 67 2.00 24.78 -22.16
CA LEU A 67 2.74 24.96 -20.92
C LEU A 67 4.24 24.67 -21.10
N GLU A 68 4.59 23.58 -21.77
CA GLU A 68 5.98 23.22 -22.07
C GLU A 68 6.69 24.32 -22.89
N LYS A 69 6.01 24.93 -23.87
CA LYS A 69 6.58 26.06 -24.64
C LYS A 69 6.84 27.28 -23.77
N VAL A 70 5.98 27.57 -22.80
CA VAL A 70 6.19 28.68 -21.85
C VAL A 70 7.38 28.37 -20.94
N LEU A 71 7.45 27.16 -20.37
CA LEU A 71 8.54 26.76 -19.48
C LEU A 71 9.90 26.75 -20.18
N LYS A 72 9.96 26.36 -21.46
CA LYS A 72 11.20 26.47 -22.26
C LYS A 72 11.67 27.91 -22.46
N LYS A 73 10.75 28.87 -22.52
CA LYS A 73 11.07 30.30 -22.70
C LYS A 73 11.37 31.02 -21.39
N PHE A 74 10.70 30.63 -20.31
CA PHE A 74 10.78 31.29 -19.00
C PHE A 74 10.96 30.25 -17.88
N PRO A 75 12.03 29.44 -17.89
CA PRO A 75 12.24 28.39 -16.90
C PRO A 75 12.36 28.91 -15.47
N GLU A 76 12.82 30.16 -15.29
CA GLU A 76 12.94 30.82 -13.99
C GLU A 76 11.58 30.98 -13.29
N SER A 77 10.48 30.96 -14.05
CA SER A 77 9.11 31.03 -13.49
C SER A 77 8.77 29.85 -12.57
N LEU A 78 9.44 28.70 -12.75
CA LEU A 78 9.31 27.53 -11.86
C LEU A 78 9.89 27.79 -10.46
N GLY A 79 10.79 28.77 -10.33
CA GLY A 79 11.41 29.17 -9.07
C GLY A 79 10.67 30.28 -8.32
N VAL A 80 9.61 30.83 -8.92
CA VAL A 80 8.82 31.90 -8.30
C VAL A 80 8.02 31.31 -7.16
N GLU A 81 8.31 31.74 -5.95
CA GLU A 81 7.56 31.34 -4.76
C GLU A 81 6.31 32.22 -4.60
N ASN A 82 5.22 31.63 -4.13
CA ASN A 82 4.05 32.41 -3.70
C ASN A 82 4.26 33.03 -2.31
N GLU A 83 3.23 33.72 -1.81
CA GLU A 83 3.22 34.36 -0.47
C GLU A 83 3.53 33.38 0.69
N LYS A 84 3.30 32.08 0.47
CA LYS A 84 3.57 31.01 1.44
C LYS A 84 4.94 30.34 1.24
N ARG A 85 5.82 30.95 0.44
CA ARG A 85 7.16 30.43 0.10
C ARG A 85 7.13 29.01 -0.48
N THR A 86 6.10 28.71 -1.27
CA THR A 86 5.99 27.41 -1.96
C THR A 86 6.32 27.60 -3.41
N LEU A 87 7.06 26.65 -3.99
CA LEU A 87 7.24 26.54 -5.44
C LEU A 87 5.94 26.10 -6.14
N PRO A 88 5.77 26.36 -7.45
CA PRO A 88 4.56 26.00 -8.18
C PRO A 88 4.26 24.50 -8.14
N ILE A 89 5.28 23.64 -8.25
CA ILE A 89 5.12 22.18 -8.16
C ILE A 89 4.47 21.73 -6.85
N HIS A 90 4.77 22.40 -5.73
CA HIS A 90 4.14 22.11 -4.43
C HIS A 90 2.69 22.58 -4.36
N SER A 91 2.37 23.69 -5.04
CA SER A 91 1.00 24.18 -5.12
C SER A 91 0.13 23.21 -5.91
N VAL A 92 0.67 22.62 -6.97
CA VAL A 92 0.01 21.59 -7.77
C VAL A 92 -0.19 20.28 -7.00
N ALA A 93 0.80 19.87 -6.19
CA ALA A 93 0.70 18.69 -5.34
C ALA A 93 -0.14 18.88 -4.06
N SER A 94 -0.75 20.05 -3.86
CA SER A 94 -1.52 20.36 -2.66
C SER A 94 -2.91 19.71 -2.68
N GLU A 95 -3.36 19.23 -1.52
CA GLU A 95 -4.63 18.51 -1.34
C GLU A 95 -5.87 19.30 -1.80
N TYR A 96 -5.79 20.64 -1.81
CA TYR A 96 -6.91 21.54 -2.12
C TYR A 96 -7.15 21.81 -3.60
N LYS A 97 -6.41 21.16 -4.51
CA LYS A 97 -6.45 21.42 -5.96
C LYS A 97 -7.21 20.32 -6.72
N LEU A 98 -7.78 20.68 -7.87
CA LEU A 98 -8.49 19.75 -8.75
C LEU A 98 -7.60 18.56 -9.12
N ALA A 99 -8.19 17.37 -9.17
CA ALA A 99 -7.53 16.11 -9.50
C ALA A 99 -6.61 16.17 -10.74
N CYS A 100 -7.01 16.87 -11.80
CA CYS A 100 -6.23 16.91 -13.04
C CYS A 100 -4.92 17.71 -12.92
N SER A 101 -4.79 18.58 -11.93
CA SER A 101 -3.60 19.44 -11.83
C SER A 101 -2.33 18.63 -11.52
N VAL A 102 -2.44 17.50 -10.80
CA VAL A 102 -1.27 16.66 -10.49
C VAL A 102 -0.56 16.13 -11.75
N LEU A 103 -1.27 16.04 -12.88
CA LEU A 103 -0.71 15.61 -14.16
C LEU A 103 0.35 16.55 -14.72
N TYR A 104 0.44 17.79 -14.23
CA TYR A 104 1.52 18.71 -14.61
C TYR A 104 2.83 18.45 -13.84
N ILE A 105 2.81 17.68 -12.74
CA ILE A 105 3.98 17.48 -11.89
C ILE A 105 5.17 16.89 -12.65
N PRO A 106 5.03 15.84 -13.49
CA PRO A 106 6.15 15.32 -14.26
C PRO A 106 6.81 16.36 -15.16
N LEU A 107 6.01 17.19 -15.85
CA LEU A 107 6.53 18.29 -16.68
C LEU A 107 7.29 19.32 -15.83
N LEU A 108 6.67 19.80 -14.74
CA LEU A 108 7.28 20.80 -13.86
C LEU A 108 8.58 20.29 -13.24
N ALA A 109 8.61 19.04 -12.79
CA ALA A 109 9.79 18.41 -12.22
C ALA A 109 10.91 18.24 -13.25
N ARG A 110 10.59 17.79 -14.46
CA ARG A 110 11.55 17.57 -15.55
C ARG A 110 12.17 18.89 -16.03
N GLU A 111 11.36 19.91 -16.30
CA GLU A 111 11.89 21.23 -16.67
C GLU A 111 12.64 21.87 -15.49
N GLY A 112 12.07 21.81 -14.27
CA GLY A 112 12.71 22.35 -13.08
C GLY A 112 14.08 21.72 -12.80
N SER A 113 14.23 20.42 -13.05
CA SER A 113 15.50 19.70 -12.86
C SER A 113 16.60 20.20 -13.81
N LYS A 114 16.26 20.51 -15.08
CA LYS A 114 17.23 21.07 -16.05
C LYS A 114 17.78 22.42 -15.59
N HIS A 115 16.96 23.18 -14.88
CA HIS A 115 17.28 24.53 -14.41
C HIS A 115 17.63 24.61 -12.92
N LYS A 116 17.86 23.46 -12.27
CA LYS A 116 18.23 23.37 -10.83
C LYS A 116 17.25 24.08 -9.89
N ILE A 117 15.97 24.09 -10.25
CA ILE A 117 14.92 24.69 -9.43
C ILE A 117 14.78 23.88 -8.13
N GLY A 118 14.72 24.60 -7.01
CA GLY A 118 14.71 24.00 -5.66
C GLY A 118 16.09 23.61 -5.12
N GLY A 119 17.17 23.83 -5.88
CA GLY A 119 18.55 23.51 -5.48
C GLY A 119 19.07 22.21 -6.09
N ASP A 120 20.37 21.97 -5.91
CA ASP A 120 21.05 20.77 -6.41
C ASP A 120 20.47 19.51 -5.74
N GLY A 121 20.14 18.51 -6.56
CA GLY A 121 19.54 17.25 -6.08
C GLY A 121 18.05 17.32 -5.74
N SER A 122 17.42 18.51 -5.74
CA SER A 122 15.99 18.67 -5.40
C SER A 122 15.02 18.23 -6.49
N ARG A 123 15.53 17.82 -7.66
CA ARG A 123 14.77 17.30 -8.80
C ARG A 123 13.62 18.23 -9.22
N GLY A 124 13.95 19.49 -9.46
CA GLY A 124 12.97 20.52 -9.85
C GLY A 124 12.03 20.94 -8.72
N GLY A 125 12.45 20.75 -7.46
CA GLY A 125 11.65 21.04 -6.28
C GLY A 125 10.81 19.87 -5.78
N LEU A 126 10.80 18.71 -6.45
CA LEU A 126 10.08 17.52 -5.97
C LEU A 126 10.42 17.13 -4.53
N LEU A 127 11.70 17.21 -4.17
CA LEU A 127 12.21 16.83 -2.86
C LEU A 127 12.32 18.02 -1.91
N GLY A 128 11.99 19.22 -2.40
CA GLY A 128 12.00 20.44 -1.61
C GLY A 128 10.98 20.34 -0.47
N ARG A 129 11.39 20.71 0.74
CA ARG A 129 10.45 20.86 1.85
C ARG A 129 9.82 22.24 1.81
N ARG A 130 8.54 22.31 2.15
CA ARG A 130 7.84 23.58 2.30
C ARG A 130 8.48 24.40 3.43
N ARG A 131 8.87 25.64 3.14
CA ARG A 131 9.39 26.60 4.14
C ARG A 131 8.24 27.37 4.76
N GLU A 132 7.26 26.68 5.33
CA GLU A 132 6.15 27.35 6.01
C GLU A 132 6.46 27.50 7.50
N GLY A 133 6.37 28.72 8.03
CA GLY A 133 6.74 29.05 9.41
C GLY A 133 6.00 28.18 10.43
N ASN A 134 6.74 27.65 11.42
CA ASN A 134 6.31 26.80 12.56
C ASN A 134 5.33 25.65 12.27
N SER A 135 4.97 25.41 11.01
CA SER A 135 4.15 24.29 10.59
C SER A 135 4.99 23.03 10.68
N LEU A 136 4.55 22.07 11.48
CA LEU A 136 5.12 20.73 11.54
C LEU A 136 4.99 19.97 10.20
N ASP A 137 4.23 20.52 9.25
CA ASP A 137 4.02 19.90 7.95
C ASP A 137 5.14 20.25 6.97
N THR A 138 6.24 19.51 7.10
CA THR A 138 7.43 19.64 6.24
C THR A 138 7.38 18.70 5.04
N ARG A 139 6.19 18.27 4.60
CA ARG A 139 6.04 17.32 3.48
C ARG A 139 6.64 17.89 2.18
N ASN A 140 7.32 17.04 1.44
CA ASN A 140 7.76 17.34 0.07
C ASN A 140 6.67 16.99 -0.96
N CYS A 141 6.93 17.26 -2.24
CA CYS A 141 5.97 17.00 -3.31
C CYS A 141 5.59 15.52 -3.42
N LEU A 142 6.55 14.59 -3.28
CA LEU A 142 6.29 13.15 -3.33
C LEU A 142 5.42 12.68 -2.17
N GLN A 143 5.69 13.15 -0.95
CA GLN A 143 4.89 12.81 0.23
C GLN A 143 3.47 13.35 0.10
N ASN A 144 3.31 14.58 -0.37
CA ASN A 144 1.99 15.14 -0.67
C ASN A 144 1.28 14.29 -1.73
N LEU A 145 1.92 13.99 -2.86
CA LEU A 145 1.35 13.11 -3.88
C LEU A 145 0.96 11.73 -3.35
N SER A 146 1.73 11.17 -2.42
CA SER A 146 1.39 9.90 -1.78
C SER A 146 0.20 10.01 -0.84
N SER A 147 0.03 11.16 -0.17
CA SER A 147 -0.98 11.36 0.87
C SER A 147 -2.25 12.07 0.44
N ILE A 148 -2.34 12.63 -0.79
CA ILE A 148 -3.55 13.32 -1.26
C ILE A 148 -4.74 12.37 -1.12
N ARG A 149 -5.66 12.68 -0.22
CA ARG A 149 -6.86 11.89 -0.02
C ARG A 149 -7.87 12.24 -1.12
N ASN A 150 -8.63 11.24 -1.56
CA ASN A 150 -9.83 11.51 -2.34
C ASN A 150 -10.81 12.16 -1.37
N ASP A 151 -11.22 13.40 -1.64
CA ASP A 151 -12.45 13.84 -1.02
C ASP A 151 -13.60 12.92 -1.49
N ARG A 152 -14.73 12.95 -0.78
CA ARG A 152 -15.87 12.07 -1.08
C ARG A 152 -16.45 12.24 -2.49
N TYR A 153 -15.94 13.20 -3.29
CA TYR A 153 -16.44 13.55 -4.61
C TYR A 153 -15.43 13.26 -5.74
N GLU A 154 -14.17 12.96 -5.43
CA GLU A 154 -13.10 12.79 -6.43
C GLU A 154 -12.41 11.42 -6.34
N MET A 155 -13.17 10.33 -6.52
CA MET A 155 -12.66 8.95 -6.59
C MET A 155 -11.60 8.71 -7.70
N TRP A 156 -11.40 9.68 -8.61
CA TRP A 156 -10.52 9.57 -9.77
C TRP A 156 -9.09 10.05 -9.53
N ARG A 157 -8.77 10.59 -8.35
CA ARG A 157 -7.42 11.12 -8.06
C ARG A 157 -6.35 10.04 -7.95
N ASP A 158 -6.67 8.88 -7.36
CA ASP A 158 -5.68 7.83 -7.09
C ASP A 158 -5.02 7.31 -8.39
N PRO A 159 -5.78 6.97 -9.47
CA PRO A 159 -5.18 6.57 -10.74
C PRO A 159 -4.28 7.64 -11.37
N TYR A 160 -4.64 8.93 -11.29
CA TYR A 160 -3.79 10.01 -11.81
C TYR A 160 -2.49 10.16 -11.02
N CYS A 161 -2.52 9.98 -9.70
CA CYS A 161 -1.30 10.00 -8.91
C CYS A 161 -0.38 8.82 -9.25
N VAL A 162 -0.95 7.63 -9.51
CA VAL A 162 -0.17 6.47 -10.01
C VAL A 162 0.43 6.76 -11.39
N GLU A 163 -0.32 7.36 -12.30
CA GLU A 163 0.19 7.79 -13.62
C GLU A 163 1.37 8.76 -13.49
N VAL A 164 1.25 9.74 -12.59
CA VAL A 164 2.32 10.68 -12.26
C VAL A 164 3.56 9.94 -11.74
N PHE A 165 3.40 8.99 -10.80
CA PHE A 165 4.52 8.22 -10.29
C PHE A 165 5.19 7.34 -11.34
N GLU A 166 4.42 6.73 -12.26
CA GLU A 166 4.96 5.98 -13.40
C GLU A 166 5.75 6.88 -14.35
N GLU A 167 5.28 8.10 -14.62
CA GLU A 167 6.04 9.05 -15.45
C GLU A 167 7.32 9.53 -14.74
N LEU A 168 7.23 9.91 -13.47
CA LEU A 168 8.41 10.30 -12.67
C LEU A 168 9.44 9.18 -12.59
N LYS A 169 9.01 7.93 -12.46
CA LYS A 169 9.86 6.73 -12.52
C LYS A 169 10.54 6.58 -13.88
N ARG A 170 9.78 6.73 -14.97
CA ARG A 170 10.29 6.65 -16.36
C ARG A 170 11.36 7.71 -16.64
N ASP A 171 11.15 8.91 -16.12
CA ASP A 171 12.09 10.04 -16.23
C ASP A 171 13.26 9.97 -15.24
N ARG A 172 13.32 8.94 -14.38
CA ARG A 172 14.33 8.78 -13.31
C ARG A 172 14.32 9.94 -12.31
N LEU A 173 13.17 10.60 -12.13
CA LEU A 173 12.94 11.63 -11.13
C LEU A 173 12.40 11.07 -9.81
N LEU A 174 11.79 9.88 -9.87
CA LEU A 174 11.47 9.04 -8.72
C LEU A 174 12.36 7.78 -8.80
N VAL A 175 13.08 7.49 -7.73
CA VAL A 175 13.94 6.31 -7.60
C VAL A 175 13.43 5.43 -6.45
N LYS A 176 13.92 4.18 -6.40
CA LYS A 176 13.44 3.19 -5.43
C LYS A 176 13.71 3.66 -3.99
N GLU A 177 14.87 4.26 -3.77
CA GLU A 177 15.34 4.76 -2.48
C GLU A 177 14.38 5.82 -1.89
N ASP A 178 13.72 6.61 -2.74
CA ASP A 178 12.77 7.63 -2.28
C ASP A 178 11.59 7.02 -1.52
N ILE A 179 11.18 5.79 -1.85
CA ILE A 179 10.08 5.07 -1.16
C ILE A 179 10.42 4.93 0.33
N PHE A 180 11.67 4.56 0.63
CA PHE A 180 12.19 4.40 1.97
C PHE A 180 12.56 5.74 2.63
N ASP A 181 13.31 6.59 1.93
CA ASP A 181 13.84 7.84 2.47
C ASP A 181 12.70 8.79 2.91
N TYR A 182 11.62 8.82 2.12
CA TYR A 182 10.48 9.70 2.35
C TYR A 182 9.23 9.00 2.88
N ASP A 183 9.33 7.72 3.27
CA ASP A 183 8.22 6.92 3.83
C ASP A 183 6.97 6.90 2.93
N LEU A 184 7.17 6.83 1.61
CA LEU A 184 6.07 6.97 0.64
C LEU A 184 5.00 5.89 0.83
N ILE A 185 5.40 4.68 1.24
CA ILE A 185 4.48 3.58 1.54
C ILE A 185 3.52 3.96 2.67
N PHE A 186 4.01 4.60 3.73
CA PHE A 186 3.20 5.06 4.86
C PHE A 186 2.27 6.20 4.44
N TRP A 187 2.77 7.17 3.68
CA TRP A 187 1.93 8.28 3.20
C TRP A 187 0.81 7.81 2.27
N SER A 188 1.01 6.71 1.57
CA SER A 188 -0.01 6.06 0.74
C SER A 188 -0.88 5.03 1.48
N ALA A 189 -0.71 4.84 2.79
CA ALA A 189 -1.47 3.85 3.57
C ALA A 189 -2.80 4.42 4.10
N GLY A 190 -3.56 5.09 3.23
CA GLY A 190 -4.83 5.75 3.57
C GLY A 190 -5.99 5.39 2.64
N GLU A 191 -7.18 5.83 3.03
CA GLU A 191 -8.39 5.72 2.23
C GLU A 191 -8.25 6.55 0.95
N GLY A 192 -8.55 5.92 -0.19
CA GLY A 192 -8.43 6.56 -1.51
C GLY A 192 -7.00 6.71 -2.02
N THR A 193 -6.01 6.10 -1.35
CA THR A 193 -4.60 6.09 -1.79
C THR A 193 -4.07 4.67 -2.05
N ILE A 194 -4.97 3.69 -2.17
CA ILE A 194 -4.62 2.27 -2.19
C ILE A 194 -3.89 1.86 -3.48
N ASP A 195 -4.17 2.50 -4.62
CA ASP A 195 -3.48 2.18 -5.87
C ASP A 195 -2.03 2.69 -5.83
N ARG A 196 -1.79 3.85 -5.19
CA ARG A 196 -0.44 4.33 -4.87
C ARG A 196 0.29 3.37 -3.93
N PHE A 197 -0.39 2.90 -2.88
CA PHE A 197 0.16 1.91 -1.96
C PHE A 197 0.61 0.64 -2.68
N LYS A 198 -0.27 0.10 -3.53
CA LYS A 198 -0.01 -1.06 -4.38
C LYS A 198 1.15 -0.81 -5.34
N PHE A 199 1.21 0.36 -5.95
CA PHE A 199 2.31 0.76 -6.84
C PHE A 199 3.66 0.70 -6.11
N PHE A 200 3.76 1.31 -4.93
CA PHE A 200 5.01 1.30 -4.16
C PHE A 200 5.40 -0.10 -3.70
N LEU A 201 4.47 -0.91 -3.20
CA LEU A 201 4.80 -2.26 -2.74
C LEU A 201 5.17 -3.21 -3.88
N LYS A 202 4.57 -3.05 -5.07
CA LYS A 202 4.98 -3.80 -6.26
C LYS A 202 6.37 -3.41 -6.75
N TRP A 203 6.75 -2.14 -6.58
CA TRP A 203 8.07 -1.66 -6.98
C TRP A 203 9.15 -2.01 -5.93
N ASP A 204 8.83 -1.92 -4.64
CA ASP A 204 9.69 -2.32 -3.54
C ASP A 204 8.94 -3.23 -2.54
N PRO A 205 8.98 -4.56 -2.75
CA PRO A 205 8.39 -5.53 -1.82
C PRO A 205 8.92 -5.41 -0.38
N ASP A 206 10.16 -4.97 -0.22
CA ASP A 206 10.83 -4.85 1.09
C ASP A 206 10.42 -3.57 1.82
N ALA A 207 9.63 -2.68 1.21
CA ALA A 207 9.27 -1.38 1.77
C ALA A 207 8.58 -1.50 3.14
N ILE A 208 7.79 -2.54 3.38
CA ILE A 208 7.11 -2.78 4.67
C ILE A 208 8.12 -3.15 5.77
N GLU A 209 9.06 -4.04 5.47
CA GLU A 209 10.09 -4.43 6.43
C GLU A 209 11.04 -3.27 6.71
N ASN A 210 11.43 -2.54 5.66
CA ASN A 210 12.27 -1.36 5.76
C ASN A 210 11.61 -0.26 6.61
N TYR A 211 10.31 -0.02 6.40
CA TYR A 211 9.54 0.88 7.25
C TYR A 211 9.60 0.46 8.72
N SER A 212 9.40 -0.85 8.98
CA SER A 212 9.45 -1.40 10.34
C SER A 212 10.82 -1.19 11.01
N LYS A 213 11.90 -1.41 10.26
CA LYS A 213 13.28 -1.17 10.72
C LYS A 213 13.55 0.30 11.04
N LYS A 214 13.01 1.21 10.24
CA LYS A 214 13.22 2.66 10.39
C LYS A 214 12.46 3.25 11.58
N HIS A 215 11.23 2.80 11.81
CA HIS A 215 10.33 3.39 12.82
C HIS A 215 10.19 2.56 14.10
N GLY A 216 10.78 1.36 14.15
CA GLY A 216 10.64 0.45 15.30
C GLY A 216 9.22 -0.13 15.46
N THR A 217 8.37 0.00 14.44
CA THR A 217 6.99 -0.49 14.50
C THR A 217 6.49 -0.89 13.12
N HIS A 218 5.73 -1.99 13.05
CA HIS A 218 5.21 -2.48 11.79
C HIS A 218 4.17 -1.52 11.21
N LEU A 219 4.20 -1.32 9.89
CA LEU A 219 3.29 -0.40 9.20
C LEU A 219 1.81 -0.65 9.54
N MET A 220 1.41 -1.91 9.67
CA MET A 220 0.04 -2.28 10.04
C MET A 220 -0.37 -1.79 11.44
N HIS A 221 0.56 -1.69 12.40
CA HIS A 221 0.26 -1.05 13.69
C HIS A 221 -0.05 0.43 13.52
N HIS A 222 0.70 1.15 12.68
CA HIS A 222 0.38 2.55 12.37
C HIS A 222 -0.98 2.69 11.68
N CYS A 223 -1.30 1.82 10.72
CA CYS A 223 -2.61 1.82 10.07
C CYS A 223 -3.75 1.55 11.07
N ALA A 224 -3.56 0.64 12.03
CA ALA A 224 -4.53 0.38 13.09
C ALA A 224 -4.75 1.59 14.03
N MET A 225 -3.74 2.47 14.14
CA MET A 225 -3.84 3.76 14.85
C MET A 225 -4.43 4.89 13.96
N GLY A 226 -4.65 4.64 12.67
CA GLY A 226 -5.26 5.55 11.71
C GLY A 226 -6.80 5.58 11.79
N SER A 227 -7.46 5.92 10.69
CA SER A 227 -8.91 5.81 10.60
C SER A 227 -9.36 4.37 10.28
N PHE A 228 -10.63 4.07 10.55
CA PHE A 228 -11.23 2.78 10.23
C PHE A 228 -11.12 2.41 8.74
N TYR A 229 -11.30 3.39 7.85
CA TYR A 229 -11.23 3.19 6.41
C TYR A 229 -9.79 3.09 5.89
N ASP A 230 -8.86 3.86 6.46
CA ASP A 230 -7.42 3.74 6.16
C ASP A 230 -6.96 2.30 6.45
N PHE A 231 -7.31 1.77 7.61
CA PHE A 231 -6.97 0.40 7.98
C PHE A 231 -7.62 -0.65 7.06
N ARG A 232 -8.89 -0.47 6.70
CA ARG A 232 -9.63 -1.40 5.84
C ARG A 232 -8.94 -1.61 4.49
N GLY A 233 -8.67 -0.52 3.75
CA GLY A 233 -8.10 -0.63 2.41
C GLY A 233 -6.71 -1.28 2.42
N VAL A 234 -5.89 -0.94 3.41
CA VAL A 234 -4.57 -1.56 3.59
C VAL A 234 -4.72 -3.03 3.95
N LEU A 235 -5.59 -3.40 4.90
CA LEU A 235 -5.82 -4.79 5.30
C LEU A 235 -6.29 -5.65 4.12
N GLU A 236 -7.25 -5.16 3.33
CA GLU A 236 -7.74 -5.85 2.14
C GLU A 236 -6.61 -6.20 1.20
N PHE A 237 -5.76 -5.23 0.87
CA PHE A 237 -4.63 -5.48 -0.01
C PHE A 237 -3.57 -6.38 0.65
N MET A 238 -3.28 -6.20 1.93
CA MET A 238 -2.29 -7.02 2.63
C MET A 238 -2.75 -8.48 2.75
N LEU A 239 -4.06 -8.76 2.86
CA LEU A 239 -4.60 -10.11 2.80
C LEU A 239 -4.44 -10.75 1.43
N GLU A 240 -4.56 -9.98 0.34
CA GLU A 240 -4.28 -10.43 -1.02
C GLU A 240 -2.78 -10.68 -1.23
N TYR A 241 -1.94 -9.76 -0.74
CA TYR A 241 -0.50 -9.77 -0.94
C TYR A 241 0.20 -10.85 -0.11
N ASN A 242 -0.14 -10.97 1.19
CA ASN A 242 0.44 -11.94 2.13
C ASN A 242 -0.65 -12.71 2.89
N PRO A 243 -1.43 -13.57 2.21
CA PRO A 243 -2.49 -14.34 2.84
C PRO A 243 -1.95 -15.28 3.93
N HIS A 244 -0.76 -15.85 3.77
CA HIS A 244 -0.19 -16.78 4.74
C HIS A 244 0.15 -16.16 6.10
N GLU A 245 0.28 -14.83 6.16
CA GLU A 245 0.53 -14.07 7.38
C GLU A 245 -0.72 -13.30 7.83
N ALA A 246 -1.89 -13.66 7.27
CA ALA A 246 -3.15 -12.99 7.51
C ALA A 246 -3.08 -11.47 7.29
N GLY A 247 -2.33 -11.02 6.28
CA GLY A 247 -2.10 -9.60 6.02
C GLY A 247 -1.48 -8.86 7.21
N PHE A 248 -0.69 -9.57 8.03
CA PHE A 248 -0.09 -9.09 9.28
C PHE A 248 -1.09 -8.64 10.35
N LEU A 249 -2.36 -9.06 10.27
CA LEU A 249 -3.39 -8.72 11.26
C LEU A 249 -3.04 -9.17 12.68
N PHE A 250 -2.21 -10.22 12.80
CA PHE A 250 -1.77 -10.78 14.08
C PHE A 250 -0.28 -10.55 14.37
N GLN A 251 0.38 -9.70 13.60
CA GLN A 251 1.75 -9.29 13.88
C GLN A 251 1.77 -8.59 15.24
N LYS A 252 2.74 -8.96 16.08
CA LYS A 252 2.98 -8.35 17.39
C LYS A 252 4.01 -7.23 17.28
N ASP A 253 3.85 -6.20 18.09
CA ASP A 253 4.85 -5.18 18.34
C ASP A 253 5.82 -5.58 19.47
N GLU A 254 6.67 -4.64 19.89
CA GLU A 254 7.63 -4.82 20.98
C GLU A 254 6.96 -5.08 22.35
N GLU A 255 5.70 -4.67 22.52
CA GLU A 255 4.90 -4.88 23.73
C GLU A 255 4.17 -6.24 23.71
N GLY A 256 4.29 -6.98 22.60
CA GLY A 256 3.59 -8.24 22.38
C GLY A 256 2.11 -8.09 22.03
N ILE A 257 1.66 -6.87 21.75
CA ILE A 257 0.27 -6.54 21.37
C ILE A 257 0.14 -6.70 19.86
N THR A 258 -0.93 -7.37 19.41
CA THR A 258 -1.19 -7.56 17.98
C THR A 258 -1.83 -6.35 17.30
N VAL A 259 -1.70 -6.25 15.97
CA VAL A 259 -2.42 -5.24 15.17
C VAL A 259 -3.93 -5.33 15.41
N PHE A 260 -4.49 -6.55 15.42
CA PHE A 260 -5.90 -6.80 15.74
C PHE A 260 -6.27 -6.22 17.12
N GLU A 261 -5.47 -6.47 18.16
CA GLU A 261 -5.76 -5.96 19.51
C GLU A 261 -5.77 -4.43 19.55
N LYS A 262 -4.78 -3.75 18.97
CA LYS A 262 -4.76 -2.27 18.92
C LYS A 262 -5.97 -1.71 18.19
N PHE A 263 -6.37 -2.35 17.09
CA PHE A 263 -7.55 -1.93 16.33
C PHE A 263 -8.84 -2.21 17.11
N TYR A 264 -8.95 -3.38 17.73
CA TYR A 264 -10.09 -3.79 18.54
C TYR A 264 -10.30 -2.89 19.76
N ASP A 265 -9.23 -2.42 20.41
CA ASP A 265 -9.35 -1.56 21.59
C ASP A 265 -9.84 -0.13 21.26
N ARG A 266 -9.74 0.30 19.99
CA ARG A 266 -10.18 1.65 19.54
C ARG A 266 -11.61 1.69 19.02
N PHE A 267 -12.10 0.60 18.45
CA PHE A 267 -13.40 0.55 17.78
C PHE A 267 -14.29 -0.51 18.43
N ASN A 268 -15.61 -0.44 18.23
CA ASN A 268 -16.48 -1.43 18.85
C ASN A 268 -16.35 -2.80 18.15
N GLU A 269 -16.61 -3.87 18.91
CA GLU A 269 -16.51 -5.27 18.45
C GLU A 269 -17.19 -5.51 17.11
N LYS A 270 -18.42 -5.01 16.95
CA LYS A 270 -19.24 -5.29 15.77
C LYS A 270 -18.62 -4.71 14.52
N ASP A 271 -18.15 -3.47 14.58
CA ASP A 271 -17.55 -2.79 13.43
C ASP A 271 -16.22 -3.43 13.05
N VAL A 272 -15.37 -3.73 14.04
CA VAL A 272 -14.07 -4.39 13.82
C VAL A 272 -14.24 -5.74 13.14
N MET A 273 -15.10 -6.59 13.69
CA MET A 273 -15.29 -7.94 13.15
C MET A 273 -16.02 -7.93 11.81
N SER A 274 -16.96 -6.99 11.61
CA SER A 274 -17.59 -6.77 10.31
C SER A 274 -16.59 -6.36 9.24
N LEU A 275 -15.67 -5.44 9.57
CA LEU A 275 -14.60 -5.03 8.64
C LEU A 275 -13.69 -6.20 8.30
N ILE A 276 -13.21 -6.95 9.29
CA ILE A 276 -12.31 -8.09 9.03
C ILE A 276 -13.01 -9.13 8.16
N ASN A 277 -14.28 -9.44 8.45
CA ASN A 277 -15.06 -10.37 7.65
C ASN A 277 -15.28 -9.87 6.21
N GLN A 278 -15.57 -8.58 6.04
CA GLN A 278 -15.72 -7.96 4.73
C GLN A 278 -14.39 -7.99 3.96
N ALA A 279 -13.28 -7.60 4.59
CA ALA A 279 -11.96 -7.60 3.98
C ALA A 279 -11.53 -9.01 3.52
N ILE A 280 -11.75 -10.03 4.35
CA ILE A 280 -11.49 -11.43 3.97
C ILE A 280 -12.36 -11.85 2.77
N TYR A 281 -13.65 -11.50 2.79
CA TYR A 281 -14.58 -11.88 1.73
C TYR A 281 -14.27 -11.19 0.40
N GLU A 282 -13.93 -9.90 0.44
CA GLU A 282 -13.63 -9.09 -0.75
C GLU A 282 -12.26 -9.46 -1.34
N SER A 283 -11.22 -9.61 -0.51
CA SER A 283 -9.86 -9.90 -0.99
C SER A 283 -9.66 -11.35 -1.44
N LEU A 284 -10.42 -12.32 -0.91
CA LEU A 284 -10.16 -13.76 -1.09
C LEU A 284 -11.34 -14.54 -1.73
N SER A 285 -12.33 -13.85 -2.32
CA SER A 285 -13.55 -14.40 -2.95
C SER A 285 -13.33 -15.49 -4.03
N PRO A 286 -14.31 -16.36 -4.40
CA PRO A 286 -15.43 -16.92 -3.63
C PRO A 286 -15.04 -18.24 -2.92
N LYS A 287 -13.74 -18.60 -2.91
CA LYS A 287 -13.29 -19.90 -2.42
C LYS A 287 -13.16 -20.00 -0.90
N CYS A 288 -13.25 -18.86 -0.17
CA CYS A 288 -13.23 -18.76 1.30
C CYS A 288 -12.42 -19.87 2.00
N SER A 289 -11.21 -20.14 1.50
CA SER A 289 -10.30 -21.14 2.06
C SER A 289 -9.27 -20.48 2.96
N PHE A 290 -9.59 -19.30 3.48
CA PHE A 290 -8.70 -18.53 4.33
C PHE A 290 -8.82 -19.02 5.79
N PRO A 291 -7.77 -19.62 6.36
CA PRO A 291 -7.81 -20.28 7.66
C PRO A 291 -7.73 -19.28 8.82
N ILE A 292 -8.56 -18.22 8.84
CA ILE A 292 -8.47 -17.12 9.83
C ILE A 292 -8.47 -17.62 11.28
N LEU A 293 -9.23 -18.68 11.60
CA LEU A 293 -9.22 -19.28 12.93
C LEU A 293 -7.86 -19.86 13.32
N HIS A 294 -7.08 -20.38 12.38
CA HIS A 294 -5.76 -20.92 12.68
C HIS A 294 -4.84 -19.80 13.16
N HIS A 295 -4.88 -18.65 12.48
CA HIS A 295 -4.10 -17.48 12.88
C HIS A 295 -4.60 -16.89 14.22
N ALA A 296 -5.91 -16.70 14.36
CA ALA A 296 -6.48 -16.07 15.56
C ALA A 296 -6.28 -16.90 16.83
N LEU A 297 -6.49 -18.22 16.78
CA LEU A 297 -6.38 -19.08 17.97
C LEU A 297 -4.91 -19.31 18.38
N VAL A 298 -3.96 -19.15 17.46
CA VAL A 298 -2.53 -19.18 17.77
C VAL A 298 -2.05 -17.85 18.34
N ALA A 299 -2.41 -16.74 17.70
CA ALA A 299 -1.88 -15.43 18.06
C ALA A 299 -2.62 -14.76 19.23
N VAL A 300 -3.95 -14.84 19.24
CA VAL A 300 -4.83 -14.11 20.17
C VAL A 300 -5.94 -14.99 20.77
N PRO A 301 -5.59 -16.13 21.40
CA PRO A 301 -6.57 -17.12 21.87
C PRO A 301 -7.61 -16.60 22.87
N LYS A 302 -7.35 -15.47 23.57
CA LYS A 302 -8.34 -14.83 24.44
C LYS A 302 -9.60 -14.34 23.68
N TYR A 303 -9.52 -14.13 22.37
CA TYR A 303 -10.67 -13.79 21.50
C TYR A 303 -11.23 -14.99 20.74
N ARG A 304 -10.91 -16.22 21.16
CA ARG A 304 -11.36 -17.44 20.47
C ARG A 304 -12.87 -17.45 20.22
N ASP A 305 -13.68 -17.23 21.25
CA ASP A 305 -15.14 -17.34 21.14
C ASP A 305 -15.69 -16.27 20.17
N LEU A 306 -15.06 -15.10 20.15
CA LEU A 306 -15.37 -14.02 19.21
C LEU A 306 -15.09 -14.46 17.76
N PHE A 307 -13.89 -14.96 17.48
CA PHE A 307 -13.54 -15.41 16.13
C PHE A 307 -14.36 -16.64 15.70
N GLN A 308 -14.64 -17.58 16.60
CA GLN A 308 -15.48 -18.75 16.30
C GLN A 308 -16.92 -18.36 15.97
N LYS A 309 -17.47 -17.34 16.65
CA LYS A 309 -18.79 -16.77 16.38
C LYS A 309 -18.87 -16.12 15.00
N TRP A 310 -17.85 -15.36 14.60
CA TRP A 310 -17.84 -14.62 13.34
C TRP A 310 -17.39 -15.46 12.13
N PHE A 311 -16.54 -16.45 12.35
CA PHE A 311 -15.95 -17.28 11.30
C PHE A 311 -16.20 -18.79 11.50
N PRO A 312 -17.45 -19.24 11.73
CA PRO A 312 -17.73 -20.66 11.99
C PRO A 312 -17.36 -21.56 10.81
N TRP A 313 -17.40 -21.02 9.58
CA TRP A 313 -17.04 -21.73 8.36
C TRP A 313 -15.54 -22.07 8.27
N ALA A 314 -14.68 -21.34 8.97
CA ALA A 314 -13.23 -21.53 8.91
C ALA A 314 -12.72 -22.71 9.77
N TYR A 315 -13.59 -23.34 10.55
CA TYR A 315 -13.22 -24.38 11.52
C TYR A 315 -12.63 -25.63 10.84
N ASN A 316 -13.19 -26.00 9.68
CA ASN A 316 -12.80 -27.19 8.93
C ASN A 316 -11.79 -26.90 7.82
N LEU A 317 -11.34 -25.65 7.70
CA LEU A 317 -10.30 -25.31 6.74
C LEU A 317 -8.96 -25.88 7.19
N LYS A 318 -8.05 -25.96 6.24
CA LYS A 318 -6.65 -26.27 6.51
C LYS A 318 -5.80 -25.03 6.29
N ASP A 319 -4.70 -24.92 7.03
CA ASP A 319 -3.73 -23.86 6.81
C ASP A 319 -2.89 -24.09 5.55
N HIS A 320 -1.94 -23.18 5.28
CA HIS A 320 -1.05 -23.27 4.12
C HIS A 320 -0.10 -24.48 4.16
N ASN A 321 0.02 -25.13 5.31
CA ASN A 321 0.78 -26.35 5.52
C ASN A 321 -0.11 -27.60 5.47
N ASP A 322 -1.37 -27.49 5.03
CA ASP A 322 -2.37 -28.56 5.04
C ASP A 322 -2.74 -29.05 6.46
N ARG A 323 -2.44 -28.27 7.51
CA ARG A 323 -2.80 -28.61 8.89
C ARG A 323 -4.25 -28.27 9.16
N SER A 324 -4.93 -29.14 9.89
CA SER A 324 -6.20 -28.80 10.55
C SER A 324 -5.98 -27.81 11.70
N LEU A 325 -7.07 -27.19 12.18
CA LEU A 325 -7.03 -26.22 13.28
C LEU A 325 -6.38 -26.78 14.55
N THR A 326 -6.69 -28.03 14.89
CA THR A 326 -6.10 -28.72 16.04
C THR A 326 -4.61 -28.94 15.85
N GLN A 327 -4.16 -29.37 14.67
CA GLN A 327 -2.74 -29.54 14.35
C GLN A 327 -1.97 -28.22 14.40
N ALA A 328 -2.55 -27.12 13.91
CA ALA A 328 -1.94 -25.79 14.01
C ALA A 328 -1.78 -25.34 15.48
N ILE A 329 -2.80 -25.53 16.32
CA ILE A 329 -2.73 -25.25 17.77
C ILE A 329 -1.63 -26.08 18.46
N LEU A 330 -1.52 -27.36 18.11
CA LEU A 330 -0.46 -28.23 18.64
C LEU A 330 0.94 -27.78 18.20
N ALA A 331 1.09 -27.46 16.91
CA ALA A 331 2.36 -27.01 16.33
C ALA A 331 2.82 -25.67 16.91
N ALA A 332 1.90 -24.82 17.36
CA ALA A 332 2.21 -23.56 18.05
C ALA A 332 2.75 -23.74 19.48
N GLY A 333 2.73 -24.95 20.04
CA GLY A 333 3.35 -25.29 21.32
C GLY A 333 2.45 -25.19 22.55
N ASN A 334 2.99 -25.57 23.70
CA ASN A 334 2.22 -25.83 24.93
C ASN A 334 1.41 -24.65 25.44
N GLU A 335 1.96 -23.43 25.36
CA GLU A 335 1.25 -22.22 25.79
C GLU A 335 -0.04 -22.01 24.97
N CYS A 336 0.03 -22.26 23.66
CA CYS A 336 -1.13 -22.18 22.78
C CYS A 336 -2.17 -23.28 23.12
N ILE A 337 -1.71 -24.49 23.46
CA ILE A 337 -2.59 -25.59 23.87
C ILE A 337 -3.34 -25.26 25.16
N GLU A 338 -2.67 -24.72 26.17
CA GLU A 338 -3.32 -24.34 27.44
C GLU A 338 -4.43 -23.31 27.23
N LYS A 339 -4.15 -22.29 26.42
CA LYS A 339 -5.14 -21.25 26.08
C LYS A 339 -6.29 -21.77 25.22
N ASN A 340 -6.13 -22.96 24.61
CA ASN A 340 -7.12 -23.61 23.75
C ASN A 340 -7.51 -25.02 24.26
N ILE A 341 -7.49 -25.25 25.58
CA ILE A 341 -7.61 -26.60 26.14
C ILE A 341 -8.90 -27.33 25.74
N SER A 342 -10.02 -26.62 25.54
CA SER A 342 -11.25 -27.27 25.09
C SER A 342 -11.20 -27.71 23.62
N VAL A 343 -10.46 -27.03 22.74
CA VAL A 343 -10.20 -27.53 21.37
C VAL A 343 -9.39 -28.82 21.44
N PHE A 344 -8.32 -28.82 22.23
CA PHE A 344 -7.48 -30.00 22.46
C PHE A 344 -8.26 -31.18 23.05
N ALA A 345 -9.07 -30.93 24.08
CA ALA A 345 -9.89 -31.96 24.72
C ALA A 345 -10.93 -32.55 23.75
N SER A 346 -11.43 -31.75 22.81
CA SER A 346 -12.44 -32.13 21.81
C SER A 346 -11.90 -32.89 20.59
N MET A 347 -10.59 -33.14 20.49
CA MET A 347 -10.02 -33.87 19.35
C MET A 347 -10.70 -35.23 19.15
N SER A 348 -11.06 -35.55 17.91
CA SER A 348 -11.59 -36.88 17.55
C SER A 348 -10.47 -37.92 17.48
N ASP A 349 -10.81 -39.19 17.57
CA ASP A 349 -9.83 -40.28 17.45
C ASP A 349 -9.13 -40.27 16.08
N ASP A 350 -9.85 -39.90 15.02
CA ASP A 350 -9.26 -39.72 13.68
C ASP A 350 -8.23 -38.58 13.65
N GLN A 351 -8.53 -37.45 14.31
CA GLN A 351 -7.56 -36.35 14.44
C GLN A 351 -6.34 -36.79 15.25
N ILE A 352 -6.51 -37.59 16.31
CA ILE A 352 -5.40 -38.15 17.11
C ILE A 352 -4.53 -39.11 16.28
N ARG A 353 -5.12 -39.82 15.31
CA ARG A 353 -4.39 -40.70 14.37
C ARG A 353 -3.79 -39.97 13.17
N THR A 354 -4.17 -38.72 12.91
CA THR A 354 -3.72 -37.99 11.73
C THR A 354 -2.37 -37.34 12.03
N LYS A 355 -1.34 -37.74 11.28
CA LYS A 355 0.00 -37.14 11.37
C LYS A 355 -0.05 -35.69 10.89
N ASP A 356 0.72 -34.83 11.54
CA ASP A 356 0.98 -33.48 11.07
C ASP A 356 1.66 -33.56 9.68
N PRO A 357 1.13 -32.88 8.66
CA PRO A 357 1.64 -32.98 7.28
C PRO A 357 3.08 -32.46 7.11
N VAL A 358 3.55 -31.57 7.99
CA VAL A 358 4.89 -30.97 7.90
C VAL A 358 5.92 -31.81 8.65
N THR A 359 5.64 -32.13 9.92
CA THR A 359 6.59 -32.80 10.81
C THR A 359 6.49 -34.32 10.74
N THR A 360 5.40 -34.84 10.15
CA THR A 360 5.04 -36.28 10.11
C THR A 360 4.82 -36.91 11.49
N LEU A 361 4.77 -36.09 12.54
CA LEU A 361 4.54 -36.53 13.92
C LEU A 361 3.05 -36.70 14.19
N TYR A 362 2.72 -37.67 15.04
CA TYR A 362 1.38 -37.77 15.63
C TYR A 362 1.18 -36.66 16.67
N PRO A 363 -0.07 -36.24 16.93
CA PRO A 363 -0.41 -35.26 17.97
C PRO A 363 0.28 -35.47 19.31
N PHE A 364 0.34 -36.71 19.83
CA PHE A 364 1.00 -36.98 21.11
C PHE A 364 2.52 -36.72 21.05
N ALA A 365 3.15 -37.02 19.91
CA ALA A 365 4.58 -36.79 19.70
C ALA A 365 4.89 -35.31 19.52
N THR A 366 4.01 -34.55 18.84
CA THR A 366 4.09 -33.08 18.75
C THR A 366 3.96 -32.42 20.12
N VAL A 367 3.08 -32.92 20.99
CA VAL A 367 2.97 -32.43 22.38
C VAL A 367 4.21 -32.81 23.20
N ALA A 368 4.71 -34.05 23.02
CA ALA A 368 5.89 -34.53 23.73
C ALA A 368 7.16 -33.76 23.37
N SER A 369 7.31 -33.30 22.12
CA SER A 369 8.45 -32.46 21.72
C SER A 369 8.44 -31.09 22.40
N GLY A 370 7.27 -30.61 22.82
CA GLY A 370 7.14 -29.43 23.69
C GLY A 370 7.42 -29.71 25.18
N GLY A 371 7.62 -30.97 25.57
CA GLY A 371 7.91 -31.36 26.96
C GLY A 371 6.69 -31.54 27.88
N ASP A 372 5.47 -31.54 27.35
CA ASP A 372 4.26 -31.75 28.16
C ASP A 372 3.86 -33.23 28.21
N LEU A 373 4.43 -33.94 29.18
CA LEU A 373 4.16 -35.36 29.35
C LEU A 373 2.71 -35.64 29.76
N GLN A 374 2.03 -34.75 30.50
CA GLN A 374 0.66 -34.99 30.95
C GLN A 374 -0.32 -34.97 29.77
N LYS A 375 -0.21 -33.96 28.89
CA LYS A 375 -1.02 -33.89 27.67
C LYS A 375 -0.67 -35.01 26.69
N CYS A 376 0.60 -35.40 26.60
CA CYS A 376 1.00 -36.58 25.83
C CYS A 376 0.31 -37.86 26.35
N PHE A 377 0.37 -38.12 27.66
CA PHE A 377 -0.32 -39.26 28.28
C PHE A 377 -1.83 -39.20 28.09
N TYR A 378 -2.45 -38.02 28.15
CA TYR A 378 -3.87 -37.86 27.86
C TYR A 378 -4.23 -38.36 26.45
N LEU A 379 -3.49 -37.93 25.42
CA LEU A 379 -3.73 -38.36 24.04
C LEU A 379 -3.49 -39.86 23.85
N LEU A 380 -2.42 -40.40 24.46
CA LEU A 380 -2.11 -41.83 24.40
C LEU A 380 -3.16 -42.69 25.10
N ARG A 381 -3.71 -42.24 26.24
CA ARG A 381 -4.78 -42.94 26.94
C ARG A 381 -6.07 -42.97 26.14
N ARG A 382 -6.40 -41.88 25.46
CA ARG A 382 -7.57 -41.83 24.57
C ARG A 382 -7.41 -42.77 23.38
N HIS A 383 -6.19 -42.97 22.90
CA HIS A 383 -5.98 -43.73 21.68
C HIS A 383 -4.67 -44.54 21.64
N PRO A 384 -4.55 -45.60 22.46
CA PRO A 384 -3.26 -46.29 22.67
C PRO A 384 -2.72 -46.98 21.41
N CYS A 385 -3.58 -47.38 20.46
CA CYS A 385 -3.14 -48.11 19.27
C CYS A 385 -2.38 -47.25 18.23
N VAL A 386 -2.19 -45.94 18.46
CA VAL A 386 -1.20 -45.16 17.69
C VAL A 386 0.24 -45.63 17.94
N LEU A 387 0.48 -46.37 19.03
CA LEU A 387 1.78 -46.95 19.37
C LEU A 387 2.03 -48.33 18.76
N ASP A 388 1.04 -48.92 18.08
CA ASP A 388 1.17 -50.23 17.42
C ASP A 388 1.51 -50.06 15.94
N PRO A 389 2.81 -49.99 15.55
CA PRO A 389 3.22 -49.84 14.16
C PRO A 389 2.77 -51.01 13.26
N TRP A 390 2.32 -52.12 13.85
CA TRP A 390 2.00 -53.37 13.14
C TRP A 390 0.54 -53.54 12.73
N SER A 391 -0.38 -52.65 13.13
CA SER A 391 -1.82 -52.88 12.94
C SER A 391 -2.37 -52.45 11.57
N THR A 392 -1.68 -51.57 10.83
CA THR A 392 -2.24 -50.93 9.62
C THR A 392 -1.57 -51.32 8.29
N GLU A 393 -0.42 -51.99 8.31
CA GLU A 393 0.33 -52.31 7.08
C GLU A 393 0.22 -53.76 6.61
N VAL A 394 -0.65 -54.57 7.24
CA VAL A 394 -1.11 -55.82 6.63
C VAL A 394 -2.12 -55.46 5.53
N ARG A 395 -1.61 -54.92 4.42
CA ARG A 395 -2.26 -54.98 3.11
C ARG A 395 -2.57 -56.45 2.87
N ARG A 396 -3.80 -56.88 3.21
CA ARG A 396 -4.33 -58.15 2.74
C ARG A 396 -4.12 -58.16 1.23
N PRO A 397 -3.31 -59.09 0.67
CA PRO A 397 -3.17 -59.20 -0.76
C PRO A 397 -4.60 -59.32 -1.31
N ARG A 398 -5.01 -58.37 -2.17
CA ARG A 398 -6.24 -58.52 -2.94
C ARG A 398 -6.10 -59.85 -3.68
N ARG A 399 -6.74 -60.90 -3.18
CA ARG A 399 -6.95 -62.14 -3.92
C ARG A 399 -7.63 -61.70 -5.21
N SER A 400 -6.88 -61.67 -6.29
CA SER A 400 -7.39 -61.48 -7.64
C SER A 400 -8.32 -62.66 -7.92
N THR A 401 -9.60 -62.51 -7.61
CA THR A 401 -10.63 -63.37 -8.15
C THR A 401 -10.65 -63.13 -9.65
N LYS A 402 -9.93 -63.99 -10.38
CA LYS A 402 -10.08 -64.18 -11.82
C LYS A 402 -11.54 -64.53 -12.10
N GLY A 403 -12.36 -63.50 -12.29
CA GLY A 403 -13.71 -63.62 -12.83
C GLY A 403 -13.62 -64.10 -14.27
N LYS A 404 -13.98 -65.37 -14.49
CA LYS A 404 -14.25 -65.94 -15.81
C LYS A 404 -15.23 -65.03 -16.57
N LYS A 405 -14.76 -64.39 -17.65
CA LYS A 405 -15.61 -63.77 -18.68
C LYS A 405 -16.55 -64.85 -19.26
N ARG A 406 -17.83 -64.80 -18.92
CA ARG A 406 -18.89 -65.46 -19.70
C ARG A 406 -19.21 -64.58 -20.91
N LYS A 407 -18.88 -65.08 -22.11
CA LYS A 407 -19.39 -64.60 -23.39
C LYS A 407 -20.92 -64.62 -23.34
N ARG A 408 -21.58 -63.46 -23.47
CA ARG A 408 -22.98 -63.39 -23.91
C ARG A 408 -22.98 -63.11 -25.41
N SER A 409 -23.69 -63.96 -26.13
CA SER A 409 -24.00 -63.87 -27.55
C SER A 409 -24.85 -62.62 -27.86
N PRO A 410 -24.77 -62.11 -29.11
CA PRO A 410 -25.63 -61.03 -29.57
C PRO A 410 -27.00 -61.60 -29.96
N SER A 411 -28.07 -60.91 -29.56
CA SER A 411 -29.41 -61.09 -30.12
C SER A 411 -29.77 -59.90 -31.00
N PRO A 412 -30.58 -60.11 -32.05
CA PRO A 412 -30.66 -59.22 -33.20
C PRO A 412 -31.72 -58.12 -33.04
N SER A 413 -31.44 -57.04 -33.79
CA SER A 413 -32.29 -55.95 -34.28
C SER A 413 -33.80 -55.98 -34.03
N SER A 414 -34.33 -54.82 -33.67
CA SER A 414 -35.50 -54.18 -34.30
C SER A 414 -35.27 -52.68 -34.33
#